data_AF-M3A4P6-F1
#
_entry.id   AF-M3A4P6-F1
#
_cell.length_a   1.000
_cell.length_b   1.000
_cell.length_c   1.000
_cell.angle_alpha   90.00
_cell.angle_beta   90.00
_cell.angle_gamma   90.00
#
_symmetry.space_group_name_H-M   'P 1'
#
loop_
_entity.id
_entity.type
_entity.pdbx_description
1 polymer ?
#
loop_
_entity_poly.entity_id
_entity_poly.type
_entity_poly.pdbx_seq_one_letter_code
_entity_poly.pdbx_strand_id
1 'polypeptide(L)'
;MLVSAFRTGEFDGMAPRRDAAVLRICDPTDPWRDEGRGLAAAGWGATLTLAFWDMDASALGVKGRLITRLWGRHRALFETLAGRLFGSDIPWRPFIAADAADIAAFADPLADTGVNEVLVVCRNGRGRSGTVGRWLARRLGARFAASGDERESDHIREILDRVAGSAPLRVEPTFTQAA
;
A
#
# COMPACT_ATOMS: atom_id res chain seq x y z
N MET A 1 -5.06 17.54 -0.46
CA MET A 1 -4.72 16.27 -1.14
C MET A 1 -5.91 15.31 -1.08
N LEU A 2 -6.11 14.50 -2.12
CA LEU A 2 -7.13 13.44 -2.21
C LEU A 2 -6.44 12.08 -2.30
N VAL A 3 -6.96 11.06 -1.63
CA VAL A 3 -6.53 9.66 -1.78
C VAL A 3 -7.73 8.85 -2.25
N SER A 4 -7.56 8.13 -3.36
CA SER A 4 -8.64 7.44 -4.04
C SER A 4 -8.30 5.96 -4.24
N ALA A 5 -9.21 5.06 -3.87
CA ALA A 5 -9.08 3.63 -4.14
C ALA A 5 -9.73 3.25 -5.48
N PHE A 6 -8.97 2.60 -6.36
CA PHE A 6 -9.41 2.20 -7.70
C PHE A 6 -9.28 0.70 -7.95
N ARG A 7 -10.18 0.19 -8.79
CA ARG A 7 -10.02 -1.11 -9.47
C ARG A 7 -9.05 -0.95 -10.64
N THR A 8 -8.37 -2.04 -11.02
CA THR A 8 -7.46 -2.02 -12.18
C THR A 8 -8.11 -1.46 -13.44
N GLY A 9 -9.29 -1.97 -13.83
CA GLY A 9 -9.97 -1.50 -15.05
C GLY A 9 -10.41 -0.03 -15.03
N GLU A 10 -10.55 0.59 -13.85
CA GLU A 10 -10.82 2.03 -13.75
C GLU A 10 -9.54 2.85 -13.93
N PHE A 11 -8.42 2.33 -13.45
CA PHE A 11 -7.10 2.97 -13.56
C PHE A 11 -6.50 2.85 -14.97
N ASP A 12 -6.69 1.74 -15.66
CA ASP A 12 -6.05 1.46 -16.96
C ASP A 12 -6.39 2.48 -18.05
N GLY A 13 -7.51 3.20 -17.93
CA GLY A 13 -7.92 4.28 -18.85
C GLY A 13 -7.36 5.66 -18.51
N MET A 14 -6.60 5.80 -17.40
CA MET A 14 -6.12 7.10 -16.92
C MET A 14 -4.79 7.49 -17.59
N ALA A 15 -4.71 8.74 -18.04
CA ALA A 15 -3.46 9.31 -18.51
C ALA A 15 -2.54 9.65 -17.33
N PRO A 16 -1.21 9.44 -17.45
CA PRO A 16 -0.25 9.87 -16.45
C PRO A 16 -0.27 11.37 -16.19
N ARG A 17 -0.19 11.75 -14.92
CA ARG A 17 -0.14 13.15 -14.50
C ARG A 17 0.93 13.36 -13.42
N ARG A 18 1.69 14.45 -13.54
CA ARG A 18 2.76 14.80 -12.59
C ARG A 18 2.26 15.24 -11.21
N ASP A 19 1.01 15.67 -11.12
CA ASP A 19 0.35 16.06 -9.87
C ASP A 19 -0.36 14.88 -9.17
N ALA A 20 -0.22 13.65 -9.69
CA ALA A 20 -0.79 12.45 -9.12
C ALA A 20 0.30 11.41 -8.83
N ALA A 21 0.21 10.78 -7.66
CA ALA A 21 1.05 9.66 -7.27
C ALA A 21 0.24 8.35 -7.33
N VAL A 22 0.90 7.23 -7.64
CA VAL A 22 0.25 5.93 -7.80
C VAL A 22 0.86 4.90 -6.87
N LEU A 23 0.03 4.27 -6.04
CA LEU A 23 0.37 3.08 -5.29
C LEU A 23 -0.38 1.88 -5.86
N ARG A 24 0.33 1.01 -6.57
CA ARG A 24 -0.21 -0.16 -7.24
C ARG A 24 0.03 -1.42 -6.41
N ILE A 25 -1.04 -2.17 -6.15
CA ILE A 25 -1.02 -3.43 -5.40
C ILE A 25 -1.45 -4.56 -6.36
N CYS A 26 -0.47 -5.34 -6.81
CA CYS A 26 -0.66 -6.46 -7.73
C CYS A 26 -0.92 -7.77 -6.95
N ASP A 27 -1.39 -8.79 -7.67
CA ASP A 27 -1.32 -10.15 -7.14
C ASP A 27 0.13 -10.65 -7.22
N PRO A 28 0.64 -11.37 -6.22
CA PRO A 28 1.98 -11.95 -6.24
C PRO A 28 2.30 -12.84 -7.45
N THR A 29 1.27 -13.37 -8.13
CA THR A 29 1.39 -14.18 -9.34
C THR A 29 1.57 -13.36 -10.62
N ASP A 30 1.23 -12.07 -10.58
CA ASP A 30 1.29 -11.18 -11.75
C ASP A 30 2.75 -10.74 -11.99
N PRO A 31 3.12 -10.31 -13.22
CA PRO A 31 4.44 -9.76 -13.53
C PRO A 31 4.63 -8.34 -12.96
N TRP A 32 4.37 -8.16 -11.67
CA TRP A 32 4.25 -6.87 -10.98
C TRP A 32 5.54 -6.03 -11.01
N ARG A 33 6.70 -6.67 -11.12
CA ARG A 33 7.99 -5.96 -11.26
C ARG A 33 8.09 -5.25 -12.60
N ASP A 34 7.55 -5.84 -13.66
CA ASP A 34 7.56 -5.25 -15.00
C ASP A 34 6.53 -4.13 -15.07
N GLU A 35 5.34 -4.36 -14.48
CA GLU A 35 4.32 -3.34 -14.28
C GLU A 35 4.87 -2.14 -13.49
N GLY A 36 5.63 -2.39 -12.41
CA GLY A 36 6.25 -1.33 -11.62
C GLY A 36 7.28 -0.51 -12.37
N ARG A 37 8.09 -1.14 -13.23
CA ARG A 37 9.02 -0.41 -14.12
C ARG A 37 8.27 0.44 -15.15
N GLY A 38 7.21 -0.11 -15.75
CA GLY A 38 6.36 0.61 -16.68
C GLY A 38 5.70 1.83 -16.03
N LEU A 39 5.15 1.65 -14.83
CA LEU A 39 4.49 2.72 -14.08
C LEU A 39 5.47 3.85 -13.71
N ALA A 40 6.67 3.50 -13.23
CA ALA A 40 7.71 4.47 -12.90
C ALA A 40 8.19 5.27 -14.12
N ALA A 41 8.14 4.69 -15.33
CA ALA A 41 8.50 5.36 -16.57
C ALA A 41 7.35 6.17 -17.20
N ALA A 42 6.11 6.02 -16.70
CA ALA A 42 4.92 6.59 -17.34
C ALA A 42 4.74 8.11 -17.13
N GLY A 43 5.47 8.73 -16.20
CA GLY A 43 5.41 10.19 -15.97
C GLY A 43 4.46 10.64 -14.86
N TRP A 44 4.06 9.74 -13.97
CA TRP A 44 3.39 10.07 -12.71
C TRP A 44 4.31 10.85 -11.77
N GLY A 45 3.73 11.61 -10.82
CA GLY A 45 4.49 12.39 -9.85
C GLY A 45 5.34 11.54 -8.90
N ALA A 46 4.80 10.40 -8.47
CA ALA A 46 5.51 9.36 -7.73
C ALA A 46 4.81 8.02 -7.92
N THR A 47 5.56 6.92 -7.82
CA THR A 47 5.00 5.57 -8.02
C THR A 47 5.56 4.58 -7.01
N LEU A 48 4.71 3.72 -6.47
CA LEU A 48 5.09 2.55 -5.69
C LEU A 48 4.30 1.35 -6.19
N THR A 49 5.00 0.25 -6.51
CA THR A 49 4.36 -1.01 -6.86
C THR A 49 4.75 -2.09 -5.86
N LEU A 50 3.73 -2.71 -5.28
CA LEU A 50 3.84 -3.81 -4.33
C LEU A 50 2.98 -4.97 -4.83
N ALA A 51 3.22 -6.18 -4.34
CA ALA A 51 2.40 -7.33 -4.71
C ALA A 51 2.14 -8.20 -3.49
N PHE A 52 0.94 -8.22 -2.92
CA PHE A 52 0.63 -9.07 -1.75
C PHE A 52 -0.83 -9.52 -1.77
N TRP A 53 -1.10 -10.61 -1.07
CA TRP A 53 -2.44 -11.06 -0.73
C TRP A 53 -2.96 -10.30 0.51
N ASP A 54 -4.28 -10.13 0.60
CA ASP A 54 -4.98 -9.64 1.80
C ASP A 54 -5.24 -10.74 2.84
N MET A 55 -4.64 -11.91 2.67
CA MET A 55 -4.69 -13.03 3.61
C MET A 55 -3.75 -12.80 4.79
N ASP A 56 -4.24 -13.10 5.99
CA ASP A 56 -3.41 -13.22 7.19
C ASP A 56 -2.49 -14.46 7.10
N ALA A 57 -1.30 -14.34 7.66
CA ALA A 57 -0.35 -15.43 7.83
C ALA A 57 -0.87 -16.56 8.75
N SER A 58 -2.00 -16.39 9.44
CA SER A 58 -2.69 -17.46 10.17
C SER A 58 -3.14 -18.63 9.30
N ALA A 59 -3.39 -18.42 8.00
CA ALA A 59 -3.68 -19.49 7.05
C ALA A 59 -2.55 -20.53 6.94
N LEU A 60 -1.35 -20.19 7.39
CA LEU A 60 -0.17 -21.08 7.44
C LEU A 60 0.10 -21.66 8.83
N GLY A 61 -0.82 -21.48 9.76
CA GLY A 61 -0.64 -21.87 11.15
C GLY A 61 0.48 -21.10 11.86
N VAL A 62 0.99 -21.69 12.94
CA VAL A 62 1.92 -21.03 13.87
C VAL A 62 3.26 -20.67 13.19
N LYS A 63 3.75 -21.53 12.29
CA LYS A 63 5.04 -21.33 11.59
C LYS A 63 5.02 -20.09 10.70
N GLY A 64 3.96 -19.92 9.90
CA GLY A 64 3.82 -18.74 9.03
C GLY A 64 3.77 -17.43 9.81
N ARG A 65 2.98 -17.38 10.88
CA ARG A 65 2.95 -16.20 11.79
C ARG A 65 4.32 -15.85 12.36
N LEU A 66 5.07 -16.86 12.81
CA LEU A 66 6.40 -16.64 13.39
C LEU A 66 7.38 -16.07 12.35
N ILE A 67 7.38 -16.62 11.13
CA ILE A 67 8.26 -16.17 10.05
C ILE A 67 7.91 -14.76 9.61
N THR A 68 6.62 -14.45 9.42
CA THR A 68 6.17 -13.09 9.11
C THR A 68 6.57 -12.11 10.20
N ARG A 69 6.48 -12.49 11.48
CA ARG A 69 6.84 -11.63 12.60
C ARG A 69 8.35 -11.39 12.72
N LEU A 70 9.17 -12.44 12.58
CA LEU A 70 10.63 -12.35 12.74
C LEU A 70 11.30 -11.74 11.51
N TRP A 71 10.88 -12.16 10.32
CA TRP A 71 11.57 -11.86 9.07
C TRP A 71 10.81 -10.91 8.15
N GLY A 72 9.56 -10.56 8.46
CA GLY A 72 8.74 -9.69 7.61
C GLY A 72 9.27 -8.28 7.42
N ARG A 73 10.30 -7.86 8.18
CA ARG A 73 11.06 -6.62 7.93
C ARG A 73 12.09 -6.74 6.81
N HIS A 74 12.56 -7.96 6.52
CA HIS A 74 13.55 -8.25 5.49
C HIS A 74 12.89 -9.01 4.33
N ARG A 75 12.26 -8.27 3.40
CA ARG A 75 11.46 -8.84 2.29
C ARG A 75 12.14 -10.01 1.58
N ALA A 76 13.37 -9.83 1.10
CA ALA A 76 14.09 -10.86 0.34
C ALA A 76 14.32 -12.14 1.15
N LEU A 77 14.67 -12.01 2.43
CA LEU A 77 14.88 -13.15 3.31
C LEU A 77 13.56 -13.84 3.64
N PHE A 78 12.50 -13.06 3.91
CA PHE A 78 11.15 -13.58 4.09
C PHE A 78 10.68 -14.38 2.88
N GLU A 79 10.79 -13.83 1.66
CA GLU A 79 10.37 -14.49 0.42
C GLU A 79 11.17 -15.77 0.18
N THR A 80 12.48 -15.76 0.46
CA THR A 80 13.35 -16.94 0.35
C THR A 80 12.93 -18.06 1.32
N LEU A 81 12.67 -17.72 2.58
CA LEU A 81 12.25 -18.68 3.60
C LEU A 81 10.83 -19.20 3.33
N ALA A 82 9.93 -18.33 2.91
CA ALA A 82 8.57 -18.67 2.55
C ALA A 82 8.54 -19.66 1.37
N GLY A 83 9.28 -19.40 0.29
CA GLY A 83 9.34 -20.29 -0.86
C GLY A 83 9.88 -21.69 -0.52
N ARG A 84 10.82 -21.78 0.43
CA ARG A 84 11.33 -23.07 0.91
C ARG A 84 10.32 -23.85 1.76
N LEU A 85 9.46 -23.16 2.49
CA LEU A 85 8.56 -23.78 3.47
C LEU A 85 7.16 -24.07 2.94
N PHE A 86 6.69 -23.26 1.99
CA PHE A 86 5.32 -23.32 1.47
C PHE A 86 5.25 -23.68 -0.02
N GLY A 87 6.41 -23.97 -0.64
CA GLY A 87 6.51 -24.31 -2.05
C GLY A 87 6.52 -23.07 -2.96
N SER A 88 6.78 -23.31 -4.25
CA SER A 88 6.89 -22.27 -5.29
C SER A 88 5.67 -22.17 -6.20
N ASP A 89 4.71 -23.11 -6.09
CA ASP A 89 3.64 -23.29 -7.08
C ASP A 89 2.61 -22.14 -7.06
N ILE A 90 2.40 -21.54 -5.89
CA ILE A 90 1.66 -20.29 -5.73
C ILE A 90 2.54 -19.37 -4.88
N PRO A 91 2.99 -18.20 -5.37
CA PRO A 91 3.76 -17.26 -4.58
C PRO A 91 2.94 -16.79 -3.38
N TRP A 92 3.18 -17.46 -2.25
CA TRP A 92 2.58 -17.14 -0.99
C TRP A 92 3.26 -15.89 -0.43
N ARG A 93 2.55 -14.77 -0.44
CA ARG A 93 3.08 -13.50 0.05
C ARG A 93 1.99 -12.67 0.75
N PRO A 94 1.85 -12.78 2.08
CA PRO A 94 0.95 -11.93 2.83
C PRO A 94 1.51 -10.50 2.87
N PHE A 95 0.71 -9.57 3.34
CA PHE A 95 1.21 -8.25 3.71
C PHE A 95 2.18 -8.34 4.89
N ILE A 96 3.37 -7.76 4.77
CA ILE A 96 4.45 -7.82 5.76
C ILE A 96 4.93 -6.44 6.20
N ALA A 97 5.75 -6.39 7.26
CA ALA A 97 6.26 -5.14 7.81
C ALA A 97 7.09 -4.31 6.81
N ALA A 98 7.83 -4.96 5.90
CA ALA A 98 8.57 -4.29 4.84
C ALA A 98 7.64 -3.56 3.86
N ASP A 99 6.46 -4.11 3.57
CA ASP A 99 5.47 -3.43 2.72
C ASP A 99 4.92 -2.19 3.41
N ALA A 100 4.59 -2.29 4.70
CA ALA A 100 4.15 -1.13 5.48
C ALA A 100 5.22 -0.03 5.55
N ALA A 101 6.50 -0.41 5.68
CA ALA A 101 7.61 0.53 5.66
C ALA A 101 7.75 1.23 4.31
N ASP A 102 7.66 0.49 3.20
CA ASP A 102 7.71 1.07 1.85
C ASP A 102 6.53 2.01 1.58
N ILE A 103 5.32 1.67 2.05
CA ILE A 103 4.13 2.54 1.92
C ILE A 103 4.33 3.84 2.71
N ALA A 104 4.90 3.77 3.92
CA ALA A 104 5.20 4.94 4.73
C ALA A 104 6.26 5.83 4.06
N ALA A 105 7.36 5.23 3.60
CA ALA A 105 8.45 5.92 2.92
C ALA A 105 7.99 6.54 1.58
N PHE A 106 7.03 5.92 0.89
CA PHE A 106 6.38 6.49 -0.28
C PHE A 106 5.53 7.70 0.07
N ALA A 107 4.79 7.65 1.19
CA ALA A 107 3.85 8.71 1.58
C ALA A 107 4.55 9.96 2.14
N ASP A 108 5.58 9.77 2.96
CA ASP A 108 6.23 10.85 3.72
C ASP A 108 6.68 12.05 2.88
N PRO A 109 7.34 11.89 1.72
CA PRO A 109 7.73 13.04 0.92
C PRO A 109 6.57 13.68 0.15
N LEU A 110 5.42 13.02 -0.04
CA LEU A 110 4.36 13.51 -0.94
C LEU A 110 3.80 14.87 -0.52
N ALA A 111 3.73 15.14 0.78
CA ALA A 111 3.22 16.42 1.30
C ALA A 111 4.08 17.62 0.87
N ASP A 112 5.37 17.39 0.63
CA ASP A 112 6.33 18.42 0.25
C ASP A 112 6.56 18.42 -1.29
N THR A 113 5.74 17.67 -2.03
CA THR A 113 5.73 17.62 -3.51
C THR A 113 4.50 18.34 -4.08
N GLY A 114 4.52 18.64 -5.38
CA GLY A 114 3.35 19.16 -6.11
C GLY A 114 2.22 18.14 -6.35
N VAL A 115 2.22 17.01 -5.63
CA VAL A 115 1.20 15.96 -5.76
C VAL A 115 -0.06 16.37 -5.00
N ASN A 116 -1.19 16.38 -5.69
CA ASN A 116 -2.50 16.71 -5.12
C ASN A 116 -3.39 15.46 -4.93
N GLU A 117 -3.05 14.36 -5.60
CA GLU A 117 -3.85 13.14 -5.60
C GLU A 117 -2.99 11.87 -5.46
N VAL A 118 -3.45 10.90 -4.68
CA VAL A 118 -2.85 9.57 -4.56
C VAL A 118 -3.85 8.51 -5.02
N LEU A 119 -3.49 7.79 -6.07
CA LEU A 119 -4.29 6.71 -6.65
C LEU A 119 -3.81 5.38 -6.07
N VAL A 120 -4.64 4.71 -5.26
CA VAL A 120 -4.34 3.40 -4.68
C VAL A 120 -5.09 2.32 -5.44
N VAL A 121 -4.38 1.48 -6.17
CA VAL A 121 -5.00 0.62 -7.19
C VAL A 121 -4.75 -0.85 -6.85
N CYS A 122 -5.80 -1.67 -6.76
CA CYS A 122 -5.69 -3.13 -6.73
C CYS A 122 -6.71 -3.76 -7.68
N ARG A 123 -6.60 -5.06 -7.96
CA ARG A 123 -7.48 -5.76 -8.94
C ARG A 123 -8.96 -5.41 -8.77
N ASN A 124 -9.46 -5.49 -7.53
CA ASN A 124 -10.88 -5.30 -7.22
C ASN A 124 -11.22 -3.93 -6.62
N GLY A 125 -10.23 -3.08 -6.32
CA GLY A 125 -10.44 -1.77 -5.69
C GLY A 125 -11.12 -1.80 -4.30
N ARG A 126 -10.91 -2.88 -3.52
CA ARG A 126 -11.60 -3.12 -2.24
C ARG A 126 -10.60 -3.39 -1.11
N GLY A 127 -10.51 -4.62 -0.60
CA GLY A 127 -9.78 -4.95 0.63
C GLY A 127 -8.37 -4.39 0.73
N ARG A 128 -7.53 -4.55 -0.31
CA ARG A 128 -6.14 -4.05 -0.30
C ARG A 128 -6.05 -2.54 -0.48
N SER A 129 -6.60 -2.01 -1.57
CA SER A 129 -6.46 -0.59 -1.91
C SER A 129 -7.29 0.31 -1.00
N GLY A 130 -8.46 -0.13 -0.54
CA GLY A 130 -9.29 0.58 0.44
C GLY A 130 -8.59 0.73 1.78
N THR A 131 -8.05 -0.38 2.32
CA THR A 131 -7.33 -0.35 3.61
C THR A 131 -6.08 0.54 3.54
N VAL A 132 -5.24 0.34 2.52
CA VAL A 132 -4.02 1.15 2.32
C VAL A 132 -4.37 2.61 2.04
N GLY A 133 -5.40 2.88 1.24
CA GLY A 133 -5.83 4.23 0.89
C GLY A 133 -6.38 5.01 2.06
N ARG A 134 -7.17 4.39 2.95
CA ARG A 134 -7.62 5.05 4.18
C ARG A 134 -6.47 5.35 5.12
N TRP A 135 -5.54 4.40 5.27
CA TRP A 135 -4.35 4.63 6.08
C TRP A 135 -3.52 5.80 5.54
N LEU A 136 -3.30 5.86 4.22
CA LEU A 136 -2.62 6.97 3.56
C LEU A 136 -3.36 8.30 3.76
N ALA A 137 -4.68 8.29 3.61
CA ALA A 137 -5.49 9.49 3.81
C ALA A 137 -5.32 10.05 5.22
N ARG A 138 -5.37 9.19 6.25
CA ARG A 138 -5.11 9.60 7.64
C ARG A 138 -3.69 10.13 7.82
N ARG A 139 -2.67 9.45 7.27
CA ARG A 139 -1.26 9.86 7.40
C ARG A 139 -1.00 11.23 6.76
N LEU A 140 -1.61 11.48 5.61
CA LEU A 140 -1.38 12.68 4.80
C LEU A 140 -2.33 13.84 5.14
N GLY A 141 -3.23 13.68 6.12
CA GLY A 141 -4.28 14.67 6.40
C GLY A 141 -5.22 14.90 5.20
N ALA A 142 -5.36 13.88 4.35
CA ALA A 142 -6.08 13.96 3.08
C ALA A 142 -7.51 13.41 3.18
N ARG A 143 -8.35 13.75 2.21
CA ARG A 143 -9.68 13.12 2.07
C ARG A 143 -9.52 11.75 1.41
N PHE A 144 -10.36 10.79 1.82
CA PHE A 144 -10.43 9.48 1.19
C PHE A 144 -11.69 9.37 0.31
N ALA A 145 -11.53 8.82 -0.90
CA ALA A 145 -12.63 8.48 -1.80
C ALA A 145 -12.49 7.04 -2.31
N ALA A 146 -13.61 6.36 -2.53
CA ALA A 146 -13.63 5.02 -3.12
C ALA A 146 -14.85 4.88 -4.03
N SER A 147 -14.69 4.18 -5.16
CA SER A 147 -15.78 3.87 -6.11
C SER A 147 -16.57 2.61 -5.73
N GLY A 148 -16.22 1.95 -4.62
CA GLY A 148 -16.69 0.61 -4.29
C GLY A 148 -16.94 0.35 -2.82
N ASP A 149 -17.05 -0.93 -2.50
CA ASP A 149 -17.31 -1.48 -1.17
C ASP A 149 -16.24 -1.07 -0.15
N GLU A 150 -16.71 -0.73 1.06
CA GLU A 150 -15.92 -0.19 2.14
C GLU A 150 -15.06 -1.22 2.89
N ARG A 151 -15.11 -2.49 2.49
CA ARG A 151 -14.37 -3.59 3.13
C ARG A 151 -12.89 -3.28 3.39
N GLU A 152 -12.47 -3.53 4.63
CA GLU A 152 -11.07 -3.48 5.07
C GLU A 152 -10.47 -4.86 5.33
N SER A 153 -9.15 -4.91 5.32
CA SER A 153 -8.37 -6.04 5.82
C SER A 153 -7.73 -5.64 7.14
N ASP A 154 -8.24 -6.22 8.24
CA ASP A 154 -7.75 -5.93 9.59
C ASP A 154 -6.25 -6.19 9.73
N HIS A 155 -5.76 -7.28 9.15
CA HIS A 155 -4.33 -7.62 9.18
C HIS A 155 -3.45 -6.56 8.52
N ILE A 156 -3.86 -6.04 7.35
CA ILE A 156 -3.13 -4.97 6.67
C ILE A 156 -3.11 -3.71 7.55
N ARG A 157 -4.28 -3.33 8.07
CA ARG A 157 -4.44 -2.17 8.96
C ARG A 157 -3.55 -2.27 10.20
N GLU A 158 -3.58 -3.41 10.89
CA GLU A 158 -2.78 -3.65 12.09
C GLU A 158 -1.28 -3.55 11.82
N ILE A 159 -0.78 -4.11 10.72
CA ILE A 159 0.64 -4.00 10.38
C ILE A 159 1.02 -2.56 10.03
N LEU A 160 0.20 -1.85 9.25
CA LEU A 160 0.42 -0.44 8.91
C LEU A 160 0.46 0.43 10.18
N ASP A 161 -0.53 0.31 11.05
CA ASP A 161 -0.61 1.08 12.30
C ASP A 161 0.57 0.75 13.23
N ARG A 162 0.96 -0.53 13.34
CA ARG A 162 2.09 -0.94 14.19
C ARG A 162 3.45 -0.48 13.66
N VAL A 163 3.68 -0.56 12.36
CA VAL A 163 5.00 -0.30 11.75
C VAL A 163 5.18 1.18 11.43
N ALA A 164 4.12 1.84 11.00
CA ALA A 164 4.17 3.18 10.44
C ALA A 164 3.23 4.18 11.13
N GLY A 165 2.40 3.76 12.08
CA GLY A 165 1.52 4.64 12.86
C GLY A 165 2.21 5.49 13.94
N SER A 166 3.54 5.37 14.11
CA SER A 166 4.31 6.14 15.10
C SER A 166 4.81 7.50 14.60
N ALA A 167 4.48 7.91 13.38
CA ALA A 167 4.79 9.26 12.91
C ALA A 167 3.82 10.26 13.59
N PRO A 168 4.31 11.38 14.16
CA PRO A 168 3.44 12.37 14.76
C PRO A 168 2.48 12.90 13.67
N LEU A 169 1.18 12.84 13.95
CA LEU A 169 0.17 13.55 13.16
C LEU A 169 0.67 14.99 13.02
N ARG A 170 0.94 15.46 11.79
CA ARG A 170 1.08 16.90 11.51
C ARG A 170 -0.29 17.50 11.82
N VAL A 171 -0.49 17.91 13.06
CA VAL A 171 -1.60 18.78 13.46
C VAL A 171 -1.29 20.12 12.82
N GLU A 172 -1.98 20.47 11.75
CA GLU A 172 -1.95 21.85 11.27
C GLU A 172 -2.40 22.77 12.41
N PRO A 173 -1.63 23.82 12.75
CA PRO A 173 -2.09 24.78 13.73
C PRO A 173 -3.33 25.45 13.14
N THR A 174 -4.49 25.16 13.73
CA THR A 174 -5.71 25.91 13.47
C THR A 174 -5.44 27.33 13.98
N PHE A 175 -5.03 28.24 13.09
CA PHE A 175 -5.03 29.66 13.41
C PHE A 175 -6.49 30.07 13.61
N THR A 176 -6.92 30.06 14.87
CA THR A 176 -8.14 30.75 15.27
C THR A 176 -7.86 32.23 15.08
N GLN A 177 -8.40 32.79 14.00
CA GLN A 177 -8.42 34.24 13.78
C GLN A 177 -9.38 34.81 14.84
N ALA A 178 -8.83 35.40 15.90
CA ALA A 178 -9.61 36.20 16.83
C ALA A 178 -10.02 37.49 16.12
N ALA A 179 -11.34 37.76 16.15
CA ALA A 179 -12.01 38.92 15.60
C ALA A 179 -11.65 40.22 16.33
#